data_AF-A0A2N0PXT0-F1
#
_entry.id   AF-A0A2N0PXT0-F1
#
_cell.length_a   1.000
_cell.length_b   1.000
_cell.length_c   1.000
_cell.angle_alpha   90.00
_cell.angle_beta   90.00
_cell.angle_gamma   90.00
#
_symmetry.space_group_name_H-M   'P 1'
#
loop_
_entity.id
_entity.type
_entity.pdbx_description
1 polymer ?
#
loop_
_entity_poly.entity_id
_entity_poly.type
_entity_poly.pdbx_seq_one_letter_code
_entity_poly.pdbx_strand_id
1 'polypeptide(L)'
;MDYSIKSDKKLIESCVCDYNCNTKRFIQNFNNWTSGNNDIDKFIQNTQLSEHTYKVKNALEWIPYDRLDDIKYVADYKSGKMYRARWTDGCISDNSWNTSITLEFINKIAVSHKVYGITQDQETKNYMVVLKDICEKCKIMCNSMYFQQNFNNWTSGNNDINKFIQNTQLSEHTYYKVKNALEWIPYDRLYDIEYITDDDKFGKVYRANWADGCIWYWNKINKNWKRKDQNMFVILKILNNSASITLELINKV
;
A
#
# COMPACT_ATOMS: atom_id res chain seq x y z
N MET A 1 -43.65 -3.89 -39.18
CA MET A 1 -42.29 -4.44 -39.35
C MET A 1 -41.70 -4.59 -37.97
N ASP A 2 -41.70 -5.83 -37.49
CA ASP A 2 -41.00 -6.26 -36.28
C ASP A 2 -39.51 -5.98 -36.39
N TYR A 3 -38.91 -5.47 -35.31
CA TYR A 3 -37.56 -5.85 -34.92
C TYR A 3 -37.54 -6.11 -33.42
N SER A 4 -38.06 -7.28 -33.06
CA SER A 4 -37.68 -7.99 -31.84
C SER A 4 -36.15 -8.09 -31.80
N ILE A 5 -35.52 -7.42 -30.85
CA ILE A 5 -34.10 -7.61 -30.52
C ILE A 5 -33.98 -9.03 -29.98
N LYS A 6 -33.62 -9.98 -30.86
CA LYS A 6 -33.19 -11.30 -30.45
C LYS A 6 -31.93 -11.12 -29.61
N SER A 7 -32.01 -11.48 -28.33
CA SER A 7 -30.83 -11.64 -27.50
C SER A 7 -30.08 -12.86 -28.02
N ASP A 8 -29.18 -12.64 -28.97
CA ASP A 8 -28.21 -13.66 -29.34
C ASP A 8 -27.21 -13.77 -28.19
N LYS A 9 -27.55 -14.64 -27.24
CA LYS A 9 -26.66 -15.18 -26.22
C LYS A 9 -25.65 -16.05 -26.94
N LYS A 10 -24.75 -15.43 -27.69
CA LYS A 10 -23.63 -16.11 -28.34
C LYS A 10 -22.72 -16.56 -27.22
N LEU A 11 -22.84 -17.84 -26.83
CA LEU A 11 -21.87 -18.50 -25.97
C LEU A 11 -20.50 -18.16 -26.56
N ILE A 12 -19.64 -17.53 -25.77
CA ILE A 12 -18.25 -17.30 -26.16
C ILE A 12 -17.64 -18.70 -26.27
N GLU A 13 -17.54 -19.16 -27.51
CA GLU A 13 -17.00 -20.45 -27.89
C GLU A 13 -15.61 -20.59 -27.28
N SER A 14 -15.42 -21.72 -26.61
CA SER A 14 -14.21 -22.17 -25.94
C SER A 14 -12.89 -21.73 -26.60
N CYS A 15 -11.88 -21.36 -25.79
CA CYS A 15 -10.48 -21.20 -26.23
C CYS A 15 -10.02 -22.42 -27.04
N VAL A 16 -9.54 -22.21 -28.26
CA VAL A 16 -9.00 -23.25 -29.18
C VAL A 16 -7.58 -23.68 -28.79
N CYS A 17 -7.30 -23.70 -27.50
CA CYS A 17 -5.96 -23.81 -26.95
C CYS A 17 -5.73 -25.29 -26.62
N ASP A 18 -4.70 -25.93 -27.19
CA ASP A 18 -4.44 -27.37 -27.00
C ASP A 18 -3.92 -27.73 -25.59
N TYR A 19 -3.72 -26.73 -24.75
CA TYR A 19 -3.33 -26.87 -23.34
C TYR A 19 -4.32 -26.15 -22.42
N ASN A 20 -4.19 -26.34 -21.11
CA ASN A 20 -4.99 -25.62 -20.12
C ASN A 20 -4.44 -24.19 -19.97
N CYS A 21 -5.24 -23.19 -20.34
CA CYS A 21 -4.87 -21.77 -20.29
C CYS A 21 -5.88 -20.97 -19.47
N ASN A 22 -5.47 -19.79 -19.00
CA ASN A 22 -6.33 -18.96 -18.14
C ASN A 22 -7.63 -18.52 -18.84
N THR A 23 -7.60 -18.26 -20.15
CA THR A 23 -8.80 -17.96 -20.95
C THR A 23 -9.94 -18.97 -20.75
N LYS A 24 -9.65 -20.29 -20.70
CA LYS A 24 -10.68 -21.32 -20.48
C LYS A 24 -11.34 -21.17 -19.11
N ARG A 25 -10.53 -20.91 -18.07
CA ARG A 25 -11.01 -20.68 -16.70
C ARG A 25 -11.84 -19.39 -16.60
N PHE A 26 -11.43 -18.33 -17.30
CA PHE A 26 -12.16 -17.07 -17.30
C PHE A 26 -13.54 -17.21 -17.95
N ILE A 27 -13.64 -17.86 -19.13
CA ILE A 27 -14.93 -18.10 -19.82
C ILE A 27 -15.93 -18.82 -18.90
N GLN A 28 -15.48 -19.82 -18.15
CA GLN A 28 -16.33 -20.56 -17.20
C GLN A 28 -16.88 -19.67 -16.07
N ASN A 29 -16.21 -18.56 -15.77
CA ASN A 29 -16.57 -17.66 -14.67
C ASN A 29 -17.34 -16.41 -15.11
N PHE A 30 -17.51 -16.16 -16.42
CA PHE A 30 -18.18 -14.93 -16.92
C PHE A 30 -19.63 -14.81 -16.48
N ASN A 31 -20.32 -15.94 -16.24
CA ASN A 31 -21.71 -15.93 -15.76
C ASN A 31 -21.82 -15.72 -14.23
N ASN A 32 -20.69 -15.70 -13.50
CA ASN A 32 -20.69 -15.65 -12.03
C ASN A 32 -20.55 -14.22 -11.48
N TRP A 33 -20.38 -13.21 -12.34
CA TRP A 33 -20.30 -11.83 -11.95
C TRP A 33 -20.82 -10.91 -13.05
N THR A 34 -21.29 -9.73 -12.66
CA THR A 34 -21.57 -8.60 -13.54
C THR A 34 -21.32 -7.32 -12.76
N SER A 35 -20.85 -6.28 -13.44
CA SER A 35 -20.75 -4.93 -12.88
C SER A 35 -22.08 -4.18 -12.91
N GLY A 36 -23.10 -4.71 -13.60
CA GLY A 36 -24.31 -3.98 -13.95
C GLY A 36 -24.14 -3.02 -15.13
N ASN A 37 -22.95 -2.98 -15.76
CA ASN A 37 -22.67 -2.23 -16.97
C ASN A 37 -22.04 -3.14 -18.04
N ASN A 38 -22.78 -3.36 -19.13
CA ASN A 38 -22.38 -4.26 -20.21
C ASN A 38 -21.06 -3.87 -20.89
N ASP A 39 -20.75 -2.58 -20.98
CA ASP A 39 -19.52 -2.10 -21.62
C ASP A 39 -18.30 -2.40 -20.73
N ILE A 40 -18.44 -2.22 -19.42
CA ILE A 40 -17.40 -2.57 -18.44
C ILE A 40 -17.20 -4.08 -18.38
N ASP A 41 -18.30 -4.85 -18.35
CA ASP A 41 -18.25 -6.32 -18.34
C ASP A 41 -17.51 -6.83 -19.58
N LYS A 42 -17.89 -6.34 -20.77
CA LYS A 42 -17.25 -6.71 -22.03
C LYS A 42 -15.77 -6.29 -22.06
N PHE A 43 -15.44 -5.12 -21.53
CA PHE A 43 -14.06 -4.66 -21.43
C PHE A 43 -13.21 -5.59 -20.57
N ILE A 44 -13.65 -5.90 -19.34
CA ILE A 44 -12.95 -6.82 -18.44
C ILE A 44 -12.82 -8.21 -19.08
N GLN A 45 -13.90 -8.75 -19.63
CA GLN A 45 -13.91 -10.05 -20.31
C GLN A 45 -12.92 -10.07 -21.50
N ASN A 46 -12.85 -9.02 -22.31
CA ASN A 46 -11.90 -8.93 -23.41
C ASN A 46 -10.44 -8.98 -22.93
N THR A 47 -10.10 -8.30 -21.81
CA THR A 47 -8.75 -8.41 -21.23
C THR A 47 -8.46 -9.84 -20.77
N GLN A 48 -9.41 -10.50 -20.13
CA GLN A 48 -9.32 -11.89 -19.67
C GLN A 48 -9.18 -12.89 -20.83
N LEU A 49 -9.87 -12.66 -21.95
CA LEU A 49 -9.81 -13.52 -23.13
C LEU A 49 -8.44 -13.50 -23.80
N SER A 50 -7.74 -12.36 -23.76
CA SER A 50 -6.39 -12.22 -24.32
C SER A 50 -5.30 -13.00 -23.57
N GLU A 51 -5.60 -13.50 -22.37
CA GLU A 51 -4.63 -14.15 -21.47
C GLU A 51 -4.54 -15.67 -21.69
N HIS A 52 -3.90 -16.04 -22.80
CA HIS A 52 -3.68 -17.46 -23.15
C HIS A 52 -2.53 -18.13 -22.39
N THR A 53 -1.80 -17.41 -21.54
CA THR A 53 -0.69 -17.98 -20.77
C THR A 53 -1.16 -18.58 -19.44
N TYR A 54 -0.33 -19.42 -18.81
CA TYR A 54 -0.61 -19.98 -17.48
C TYR A 54 -0.50 -18.94 -16.35
N LYS A 55 0.26 -17.85 -16.53
CA LYS A 55 0.42 -16.78 -15.54
C LYS A 55 -0.40 -15.56 -15.96
N VAL A 56 -1.36 -15.15 -15.13
CA VAL A 56 -2.17 -13.95 -15.44
C VAL A 56 -1.28 -12.71 -15.36
N LYS A 57 -1.14 -12.00 -16.47
CA LYS A 57 -0.32 -10.76 -16.50
C LYS A 57 -1.17 -9.51 -16.57
N ASN A 58 -2.14 -9.48 -17.50
CA ASN A 58 -2.87 -8.26 -17.85
C ASN A 58 -4.39 -8.39 -17.78
N ALA A 59 -4.93 -9.54 -17.38
CA ALA A 59 -6.37 -9.66 -17.14
C ALA A 59 -6.79 -8.71 -16.03
N LEU A 60 -7.79 -7.89 -16.31
CA LEU A 60 -8.49 -7.15 -15.27
C LEU A 60 -9.48 -8.07 -14.55
N GLU A 61 -9.74 -7.72 -13.31
CA GLU A 61 -10.75 -8.38 -12.47
C GLU A 61 -11.93 -7.42 -12.23
N TRP A 62 -13.14 -7.98 -12.25
CA TRP A 62 -14.23 -7.35 -11.53
C TRP A 62 -14.03 -7.64 -10.04
N ILE A 63 -13.96 -6.58 -9.24
CA ILE A 63 -13.72 -6.67 -7.81
C ILE A 63 -15.00 -6.21 -7.11
N PRO A 64 -15.80 -7.14 -6.56
CA PRO A 64 -16.91 -6.78 -5.69
C PRO A 64 -16.45 -5.83 -4.58
N TYR A 65 -17.17 -4.72 -4.40
CA TYR A 65 -16.73 -3.64 -3.51
C TYR A 65 -16.65 -4.05 -2.04
N ASP A 66 -17.48 -5.01 -1.63
CA ASP A 66 -17.48 -5.66 -0.32
C ASP A 66 -16.21 -6.46 0.00
N ARG A 67 -15.35 -6.71 -1.01
CA ARG A 67 -14.00 -7.30 -0.82
C ARG A 67 -12.91 -6.28 -0.52
N LEU A 68 -13.27 -5.00 -0.44
CA LEU A 68 -12.37 -3.91 -0.06
C LEU A 68 -12.69 -3.46 1.37
N ASP A 69 -11.67 -3.43 2.22
CA ASP A 69 -11.78 -2.95 3.60
C ASP A 69 -10.72 -1.87 3.90
N ASP A 70 -10.83 -1.25 5.09
CA ASP A 70 -9.94 -0.16 5.53
C ASP A 70 -9.78 0.96 4.47
N ILE A 71 -10.89 1.32 3.82
CA ILE A 71 -10.91 2.32 2.74
C ILE A 71 -10.67 3.71 3.35
N LYS A 72 -9.57 4.33 2.95
CA LYS A 72 -9.10 5.63 3.45
C LYS A 72 -8.89 6.59 2.30
N TYR A 73 -9.49 7.78 2.41
CA TYR A 73 -9.21 8.87 1.49
C TYR A 73 -7.74 9.29 1.58
N VAL A 74 -7.10 9.50 0.43
CA VAL A 74 -5.68 9.91 0.35
C VAL A 74 -5.59 11.37 -0.06
N ALA A 75 -6.10 11.72 -1.24
CA ALA A 75 -6.03 13.06 -1.81
C ALA A 75 -6.95 13.22 -3.03
N ASP A 76 -7.18 14.46 -3.43
CA ASP A 76 -7.76 14.82 -4.71
C ASP A 76 -6.66 14.85 -5.78
N TYR A 77 -6.88 14.16 -6.89
CA TYR A 77 -6.03 14.21 -8.08
C TYR A 77 -6.80 14.81 -9.25
N LYS A 78 -6.09 15.27 -10.28
CA LYS A 78 -6.69 15.85 -11.50
C LYS A 78 -7.72 14.92 -12.17
N SER A 79 -7.60 13.61 -11.98
CA SER A 79 -8.48 12.58 -12.56
C SER A 79 -9.59 12.09 -11.61
N GLY A 80 -9.69 12.63 -10.38
CA GLY A 80 -10.68 12.22 -9.38
C GLY A 80 -10.09 12.04 -7.98
N LYS A 81 -10.86 11.45 -7.08
CA LYS A 81 -10.46 11.17 -5.70
C LYS A 81 -9.64 9.88 -5.61
N MET A 82 -8.58 9.87 -4.82
CA MET A 82 -7.76 8.69 -4.57
C MET A 82 -8.03 8.12 -3.18
N TYR A 83 -8.20 6.79 -3.12
CA TYR A 83 -8.40 6.05 -1.89
C TYR A 83 -7.37 4.92 -1.78
N ARG A 84 -6.97 4.60 -0.55
CA ARG A 84 -6.21 3.40 -0.22
C ARG A 84 -7.16 2.40 0.44
N ALA A 85 -7.09 1.13 0.07
CA ALA A 85 -7.88 0.06 0.64
C ALA A 85 -7.05 -1.22 0.75
N ARG A 86 -7.47 -2.15 1.59
CA ARG A 86 -6.96 -3.52 1.61
C ARG A 86 -7.96 -4.42 0.89
N TRP A 87 -7.42 -5.28 0.03
CA TRP A 87 -8.20 -6.26 -0.72
C TRP A 87 -8.09 -7.63 -0.04
N THR A 88 -9.22 -8.18 0.40
CA THR A 88 -9.27 -9.36 1.29
C THR A 88 -8.76 -10.64 0.63
N ASP A 89 -9.06 -10.82 -0.66
CA ASP A 89 -8.76 -12.06 -1.39
C ASP A 89 -7.43 -11.99 -2.16
N GLY A 90 -6.89 -10.76 -2.30
CA GLY A 90 -5.73 -10.48 -3.13
C GLY A 90 -6.00 -10.61 -4.64
N CYS A 91 -5.02 -10.23 -5.45
CA CYS A 91 -5.08 -10.38 -6.91
C CYS A 91 -4.73 -11.80 -7.36
N ILE A 92 -5.21 -12.21 -8.53
CA ILE A 92 -4.78 -13.45 -9.18
C ILE A 92 -3.29 -13.29 -9.62
N SER A 93 -2.35 -13.89 -8.85
CA SER A 93 -0.86 -13.84 -8.88
C SER A 93 -0.12 -13.88 -10.24
N ASP A 94 1.20 -13.64 -10.40
CA ASP A 94 2.13 -12.47 -10.25
C ASP A 94 3.36 -12.67 -11.21
N ASN A 95 4.14 -11.61 -11.46
CA ASN A 95 5.46 -11.44 -12.14
C ASN A 95 5.52 -10.76 -13.53
N SER A 96 5.81 -9.45 -13.47
CA SER A 96 6.68 -8.62 -14.34
C SER A 96 6.26 -8.19 -15.76
N TRP A 97 6.47 -6.89 -15.96
CA TRP A 97 6.45 -5.99 -17.13
C TRP A 97 5.11 -5.41 -17.57
N ASN A 98 5.17 -4.07 -17.66
CA ASN A 98 4.13 -3.11 -18.01
C ASN A 98 3.61 -3.39 -19.43
N THR A 99 2.29 -3.34 -19.65
CA THR A 99 1.71 -3.26 -21.00
C THR A 99 0.39 -2.47 -20.95
N SER A 100 0.21 -1.58 -21.92
CA SER A 100 -0.87 -0.58 -21.96
C SER A 100 -2.24 -1.24 -22.12
N ILE A 101 -3.15 -0.96 -21.19
CA ILE A 101 -4.56 -1.27 -21.32
C ILE A 101 -5.25 -0.05 -21.94
N THR A 102 -5.71 -0.19 -23.19
CA THR A 102 -6.34 0.88 -23.96
C THR A 102 -7.78 1.18 -23.50
N LEU A 103 -7.87 2.08 -22.53
CA LEU A 103 -8.86 3.16 -22.48
C LEU A 103 -8.05 4.45 -22.34
N GLU A 104 -8.32 5.48 -23.12
CA GLU A 104 -7.56 6.76 -23.08
C GLU A 104 -7.49 7.34 -21.63
N PHE A 105 -8.54 7.08 -20.84
CA PHE A 105 -8.62 7.41 -19.42
C PHE A 105 -7.71 6.53 -18.52
N ILE A 106 -7.73 5.20 -18.69
CA ILE A 106 -6.89 4.28 -17.91
C ILE A 106 -5.43 4.49 -18.28
N ASN A 107 -5.09 4.68 -19.56
CA ASN A 107 -3.73 4.96 -19.99
C ASN A 107 -3.17 6.24 -19.35
N LYS A 108 -3.98 7.27 -19.10
CA LYS A 108 -3.54 8.50 -18.42
C LYS A 108 -3.24 8.29 -16.93
N ILE A 109 -3.91 7.33 -16.29
CA ILE A 109 -3.77 6.99 -14.86
C ILE A 109 -2.71 5.88 -14.64
N ALA A 110 -2.64 4.90 -15.54
CA ALA A 110 -1.90 3.65 -15.40
C ALA A 110 -0.45 3.70 -15.88
N VAL A 111 0.06 4.84 -16.39
CA VAL A 111 1.46 4.95 -16.86
C VAL A 111 2.45 4.51 -15.78
N SER A 112 2.11 4.67 -14.50
CA SER A 112 2.98 4.37 -13.37
C SER A 112 2.53 3.19 -12.49
N HIS A 113 1.25 2.77 -12.53
CA HIS A 113 0.69 1.79 -11.58
C HIS A 113 0.09 0.57 -12.29
N LYS A 114 0.35 -0.63 -11.77
CA LYS A 114 -0.32 -1.86 -12.25
C LYS A 114 -1.81 -1.76 -11.94
N VAL A 115 -2.67 -1.96 -12.94
CA VAL A 115 -4.12 -2.05 -12.78
C VAL A 115 -4.48 -3.49 -12.45
N TYR A 116 -5.30 -3.69 -11.41
CA TYR A 116 -5.83 -5.00 -11.06
C TYR A 116 -7.25 -5.20 -11.57
N GLY A 117 -8.06 -4.15 -11.57
CA GLY A 117 -9.48 -4.34 -11.87
C GLY A 117 -10.31 -3.08 -11.74
N ILE A 118 -11.61 -3.28 -11.78
CA ILE A 118 -12.63 -2.26 -11.61
C ILE A 118 -13.58 -2.73 -10.51
N THR A 119 -14.02 -1.79 -9.67
CA THR A 119 -15.05 -1.99 -8.65
C THR A 119 -16.12 -0.90 -8.78
N GLN A 120 -17.26 -1.10 -8.14
CA GLN A 120 -18.30 -0.08 -8.03
C GLN A 120 -18.79 0.03 -6.60
N ASP A 121 -18.68 1.25 -6.05
CA ASP A 121 -19.31 1.58 -4.78
C ASP A 121 -20.83 1.52 -4.93
N GLN A 122 -21.47 0.66 -4.13
CA GLN A 122 -22.91 0.45 -4.20
C GLN A 122 -23.73 1.61 -3.66
N GLU A 123 -23.17 2.47 -2.82
CA GLU A 123 -23.83 3.64 -2.27
C GLU A 123 -23.80 4.78 -3.28
N THR A 124 -22.60 5.17 -3.73
CA THR A 124 -22.45 6.30 -4.66
C THR A 124 -22.66 5.94 -6.13
N LYS A 125 -22.73 4.65 -6.45
CA LYS A 125 -22.77 4.09 -7.83
C LYS A 125 -21.56 4.44 -8.69
N ASN A 126 -20.50 5.00 -8.08
CA ASN A 126 -19.27 5.35 -8.78
C ASN A 126 -18.42 4.11 -9.06
N TYR A 127 -17.92 4.01 -10.28
CA TYR A 127 -16.90 3.04 -10.66
C TYR A 127 -15.51 3.56 -10.28
N MET A 128 -14.66 2.64 -9.80
CA MET A 128 -13.29 2.93 -9.40
C MET A 128 -12.35 1.92 -10.01
N VAL A 129 -11.18 2.39 -10.43
CA VAL A 129 -10.09 1.55 -10.92
C VAL A 129 -9.24 1.14 -9.73
N VAL A 130 -9.03 -0.16 -9.55
CA VAL A 130 -8.19 -0.70 -8.48
C VAL A 130 -6.76 -0.83 -8.99
N LEU A 131 -5.84 -0.12 -8.35
CA LEU A 131 -4.44 -0.02 -8.71
C LEU A 131 -3.55 -0.63 -7.63
N LYS A 132 -2.38 -1.14 -8.03
CA LYS A 132 -1.33 -1.56 -7.10
C LYS A 132 -0.76 -0.35 -6.39
N ASP A 133 -0.90 -0.28 -5.06
CA ASP A 133 -0.25 0.74 -4.24
C ASP A 133 1.29 0.58 -4.36
N ILE A 134 1.96 1.58 -4.94
CA ILE A 134 3.42 1.63 -5.09
C ILE A 134 3.92 3.04 -4.79
N CYS A 135 5.21 3.16 -4.46
CA CYS A 135 5.79 4.47 -4.22
C CYS A 135 6.03 5.17 -5.56
N GLU A 136 5.49 6.37 -5.74
CA GLU A 136 5.69 7.14 -6.97
C GLU A 136 7.18 7.38 -7.28
N LYS A 137 8.01 7.59 -6.25
CA LYS A 137 9.45 7.81 -6.38
C LYS A 137 10.22 6.54 -6.72
N CYS A 138 9.90 5.42 -6.04
CA CYS A 138 10.67 4.18 -6.18
C CYS A 138 10.12 3.23 -7.26
N LYS A 139 8.88 3.46 -7.72
CA LYS A 139 8.10 2.54 -8.59
C LYS A 139 7.91 1.13 -8.02
N ILE A 140 8.17 0.95 -6.72
CA ILE A 140 8.00 -0.27 -5.94
C ILE A 140 7.54 0.09 -4.51
N MET A 141 7.09 -0.90 -3.75
CA MET A 141 6.90 -0.75 -2.29
C MET A 141 8.25 -0.53 -1.61
N CYS A 142 8.37 0.53 -0.81
CA CYS A 142 9.59 0.91 -0.09
C CYS A 142 9.30 1.19 1.41
N ASN A 143 10.36 1.39 2.20
CA ASN A 143 10.26 1.61 3.65
C ASN A 143 9.31 2.76 4.02
N SER A 144 9.35 3.88 3.31
CA SER A 144 8.45 5.03 3.49
C SER A 144 6.97 4.63 3.48
N MET A 145 6.56 3.76 2.56
CA MET A 145 5.19 3.26 2.52
C MET A 145 4.84 2.36 3.70
N TYR A 146 5.77 1.46 4.09
CA TYR A 146 5.55 0.59 5.25
C TYR A 146 5.48 1.38 6.56
N PHE A 147 6.24 2.48 6.67
CA PHE A 147 6.11 3.41 7.79
C PHE A 147 4.75 4.11 7.77
N GLN A 148 4.33 4.65 6.62
CA GLN A 148 3.04 5.34 6.49
C GLN A 148 1.86 4.44 6.90
N GLN A 149 1.93 3.14 6.61
CA GLN A 149 0.92 2.15 7.02
C GLN A 149 0.84 1.97 8.55
N ASN A 150 1.89 2.33 9.30
CA ASN A 150 2.00 2.17 10.75
C ASN A 150 1.82 3.48 11.54
N PHE A 151 1.55 4.62 10.90
CA PHE A 151 1.46 5.91 11.60
C PHE A 151 0.37 5.96 12.67
N ASN A 152 -0.70 5.17 12.52
CA ASN A 152 -1.79 5.12 13.50
C ASN A 152 -1.52 4.14 14.66
N ASN A 153 -0.42 3.39 14.62
CA ASN A 153 -0.10 2.37 15.63
C ASN A 153 0.71 2.93 16.81
N TRP A 154 1.14 4.19 16.74
CA TRP A 154 1.86 4.85 17.82
C TRP A 154 1.58 6.35 17.83
N THR A 155 1.71 6.97 18.99
CA THR A 155 1.73 8.42 19.14
C THR A 155 2.61 8.78 20.33
N SER A 156 3.35 9.87 20.21
CA SER A 156 4.08 10.46 21.34
C SER A 156 3.18 11.27 22.29
N GLY A 157 1.93 11.51 21.91
CA GLY A 157 1.06 12.51 22.55
C GLY A 157 1.38 13.95 22.15
N ASN A 158 2.41 14.18 21.31
CA ASN A 158 2.79 15.50 20.79
C ASN A 158 2.80 15.50 19.25
N ASN A 159 1.98 16.37 18.65
CA ASN A 159 1.82 16.41 17.19
C ASN A 159 3.07 16.87 16.44
N ASP A 160 3.86 17.79 17.01
CA ASP A 160 5.07 18.29 16.36
C ASP A 160 6.17 17.22 16.33
N ILE A 161 6.33 16.48 17.44
CA ILE A 161 7.24 15.32 17.51
C ILE A 161 6.79 14.22 16.57
N ASN A 162 5.48 13.89 16.56
CA ASN A 162 4.92 12.91 15.65
C ASN A 162 5.23 13.28 14.19
N LYS A 163 4.96 14.53 13.80
CA LYS A 163 5.21 15.04 12.45
C LYS A 163 6.69 15.00 12.10
N PHE A 164 7.57 15.38 13.01
CA PHE A 164 9.01 15.32 12.80
C PHE A 164 9.49 13.89 12.53
N ILE A 165 9.11 12.94 13.37
CA ILE A 165 9.46 11.52 13.19
C ILE A 165 8.87 10.99 11.88
N GLN A 166 7.58 11.24 11.62
CA GLN A 166 6.90 10.83 10.39
C GLN A 166 7.58 11.40 9.14
N ASN A 167 8.07 12.64 9.17
CA ASN A 167 8.80 13.23 8.04
C ASN A 167 10.10 12.48 7.72
N THR A 168 10.87 12.09 8.75
CA THR A 168 12.08 11.27 8.55
C THR A 168 11.72 9.89 7.98
N GLN A 169 10.63 9.28 8.45
CA GLN A 169 10.13 7.99 7.98
C GLN A 169 9.63 8.06 6.53
N LEU A 170 8.92 9.13 6.16
CA LEU A 170 8.44 9.37 4.79
C LEU A 170 9.59 9.58 3.80
N SER A 171 10.74 10.06 4.28
CA SER A 171 11.95 10.27 3.47
C SER A 171 12.76 8.98 3.26
N GLU A 172 12.47 7.91 4.00
CA GLU A 172 13.23 6.65 3.97
C GLU A 172 12.76 5.75 2.81
N HIS A 173 13.35 5.95 1.64
CA HIS A 173 13.02 5.20 0.42
C HIS A 173 13.91 3.97 0.17
N THR A 174 14.70 3.56 1.16
CA THR A 174 15.50 2.33 1.07
C THR A 174 14.60 1.09 1.05
N TYR A 175 15.09 0.02 0.43
CA TYR A 175 14.32 -1.23 0.30
C TYR A 175 14.76 -2.31 1.30
N TYR A 176 16.07 -2.42 1.58
CA TYR A 176 16.64 -3.54 2.33
C TYR A 176 16.95 -3.25 3.79
N LYS A 177 17.20 -1.98 4.15
CA LYS A 177 17.49 -1.60 5.54
C LYS A 177 17.07 -0.16 5.79
N VAL A 178 16.52 0.10 6.97
CA VAL A 178 16.27 1.45 7.46
C VAL A 178 17.61 2.07 7.87
N LYS A 179 17.89 3.29 7.41
CA LYS A 179 19.14 3.99 7.73
C LYS A 179 18.92 5.27 8.54
N ASN A 180 18.00 6.12 8.08
CA ASN A 180 17.92 7.50 8.55
C ASN A 180 16.57 7.83 9.20
N ALA A 181 15.58 6.93 9.09
CA ALA A 181 14.30 7.13 9.74
C ALA A 181 14.42 7.06 11.25
N LEU A 182 13.85 8.06 11.93
CA LEU A 182 13.70 8.03 13.38
C LEU A 182 12.56 7.10 13.78
N GLU A 183 12.67 6.56 14.98
CA GLU A 183 11.68 5.70 15.59
C GLU A 183 11.18 6.33 16.90
N TRP A 184 9.87 6.32 17.10
CA TRP A 184 9.29 6.60 18.40
C TRP A 184 9.47 5.40 19.32
N ILE A 185 10.10 5.59 20.48
CA ILE A 185 10.35 4.56 21.48
C ILE A 185 9.43 4.82 22.67
N PRO A 186 8.41 3.97 22.91
CA PRO A 186 7.61 4.05 24.12
C PRO A 186 8.47 3.88 25.37
N TYR A 187 8.24 4.71 26.38
CA TYR A 187 9.10 4.76 27.57
C TYR A 187 9.10 3.44 28.37
N ASP A 188 8.01 2.69 28.32
CA ASP A 188 7.86 1.35 28.92
C ASP A 188 8.71 0.26 28.24
N ARG A 189 9.35 0.57 27.12
CA ARG A 189 10.35 -0.30 26.46
C ARG A 189 11.77 -0.09 26.97
N LEU A 190 11.95 0.86 27.89
CA LEU A 190 13.22 1.17 28.54
C LEU A 190 13.22 0.64 29.97
N TYR A 191 14.30 -0.01 30.37
CA TYR A 191 14.46 -0.58 31.73
C TYR A 191 15.90 -0.41 32.24
N ASP A 192 16.12 -0.68 33.52
CA ASP A 192 17.38 -0.44 34.24
C ASP A 192 17.93 0.98 34.00
N ILE A 193 17.06 1.98 34.24
CA ILE A 193 17.39 3.38 33.99
C ILE A 193 18.25 3.92 35.13
N GLU A 194 19.48 4.28 34.81
CA GLU A 194 20.50 4.74 35.76
C GLU A 194 20.98 6.14 35.39
N TYR A 195 21.10 7.02 36.39
CA TYR A 195 21.71 8.34 36.19
C TYR A 195 23.21 8.20 35.94
N ILE A 196 23.73 8.95 34.96
CA ILE A 196 25.17 8.98 34.63
C ILE A 196 25.81 10.27 35.14
N THR A 197 25.33 11.41 34.65
CA THR A 197 25.94 12.73 34.86
C THR A 197 24.97 13.85 34.49
N ASP A 198 25.30 15.06 34.90
CA ASP A 198 24.75 16.28 34.33
C ASP A 198 25.52 16.63 33.04
N ASP A 199 24.82 17.23 32.08
CA ASP A 199 25.28 17.75 30.79
C ASP A 199 24.88 19.23 30.72
N ASP A 200 25.87 20.09 30.46
CA ASP A 200 25.71 21.55 30.51
C ASP A 200 24.59 22.07 29.58
N LYS A 201 24.24 21.30 28.54
CA LYS A 201 23.23 21.67 27.54
C LYS A 201 21.89 20.98 27.76
N PHE A 202 21.90 19.72 28.19
CA PHE A 202 20.72 18.85 28.25
C PHE A 202 20.27 18.51 29.68
N GLY A 203 20.89 19.08 30.71
CA GLY A 203 20.59 18.74 32.10
C GLY A 203 21.00 17.31 32.39
N LYS A 204 20.10 16.47 32.90
CA LYS A 204 20.46 15.11 33.35
C LYS A 204 20.58 14.11 32.19
N VAL A 205 21.62 13.29 32.25
CA VAL A 205 21.88 12.17 31.32
C VAL A 205 21.73 10.84 32.05
N TYR A 206 21.02 9.91 31.41
CA TYR A 206 20.75 8.58 31.93
C TYR A 206 21.20 7.52 30.94
N ARG A 207 21.48 6.33 31.45
CA ARG A 207 21.67 5.09 30.69
C ARG A 207 20.44 4.22 30.87
N ALA A 208 20.04 3.49 29.85
CA ALA A 208 18.97 2.51 29.94
C ALA A 208 19.21 1.32 29.00
N ASN A 209 18.52 0.23 29.24
CA ASN A 209 18.37 -0.88 28.29
C ASN A 209 17.11 -0.67 27.44
N TRP A 210 17.22 -0.84 26.13
CA TRP A 210 16.07 -0.86 25.22
C TRP A 210 15.75 -2.28 24.78
N ALA A 211 14.60 -2.79 25.24
CA ALA A 211 14.21 -4.19 25.05
C ALA A 211 14.08 -4.58 23.57
N ASP A 212 13.42 -3.74 22.78
CA ASP A 212 13.05 -4.09 21.41
C ASP A 212 14.25 -4.02 20.43
N GLY A 213 15.22 -3.14 20.69
CA GLY A 213 16.28 -2.80 19.74
C GLY A 213 15.77 -1.95 18.56
N CYS A 214 16.68 -1.53 17.67
CA CYS A 214 16.33 -0.64 16.56
C CYS A 214 15.65 -1.37 15.39
N ILE A 215 14.77 -0.66 14.67
CA ILE A 215 14.23 -1.15 13.39
C ILE A 215 15.35 -1.38 12.38
N TRP A 216 15.34 -2.57 11.76
CA TRP A 216 16.33 -2.96 10.76
C TRP A 216 15.75 -3.01 9.35
N TYR A 217 14.74 -3.84 9.08
CA TYR A 217 14.08 -3.92 7.77
C TYR A 217 12.66 -4.45 7.86
N TRP A 218 11.85 -4.20 6.83
CA TRP A 218 10.48 -4.71 6.74
C TRP A 218 10.44 -6.17 6.28
N ASN A 219 9.85 -7.06 7.08
CA ASN A 219 9.60 -8.43 6.66
C ASN A 219 8.22 -8.56 6.01
N LYS A 220 8.20 -8.79 4.69
CA LYS A 220 6.97 -8.89 3.90
C LYS A 220 6.09 -10.10 4.25
N ILE A 221 6.68 -11.18 4.75
CA ILE A 221 5.95 -12.41 5.11
C ILE A 221 5.19 -12.16 6.42
N ASN A 222 5.89 -11.67 7.44
CA ASN A 222 5.32 -11.43 8.76
C ASN A 222 4.56 -10.09 8.85
N LYS A 223 4.64 -9.25 7.80
CA LYS A 223 4.08 -7.90 7.73
C LYS A 223 4.46 -7.07 8.97
N ASN A 224 5.73 -7.14 9.38
CA ASN A 224 6.23 -6.42 10.55
C ASN A 224 7.72 -6.05 10.39
N TRP A 225 8.17 -5.06 11.17
CA TRP A 225 9.56 -4.65 11.24
C TRP A 225 10.39 -5.70 11.97
N LYS A 226 11.51 -6.10 11.35
CA LYS A 226 12.55 -6.86 12.03
C LYS A 226 13.43 -5.90 12.82
N ARG A 227 13.74 -6.31 14.04
CA ARG A 227 14.56 -5.57 15.00
C ARG A 227 16.00 -6.08 14.97
N LYS A 228 16.95 -5.22 15.32
CA LYS A 228 18.35 -5.58 15.54
C LYS A 228 18.80 -5.04 16.90
N ASP A 229 19.75 -5.73 17.52
CA ASP A 229 20.36 -5.30 18.80
C ASP A 229 19.32 -5.18 19.94
N GLN A 230 18.55 -6.26 20.18
CA GLN A 230 17.65 -6.35 21.33
C GLN A 230 18.42 -6.21 22.64
N ASN A 231 17.79 -5.58 23.64
CA ASN A 231 18.39 -5.27 24.95
C ASN A 231 19.67 -4.42 24.83
N MET A 232 19.76 -3.54 23.82
CA MET A 232 20.91 -2.66 23.66
C MET A 232 20.90 -1.52 24.68
N PHE A 233 22.09 -1.08 25.06
CA PHE A 233 22.25 0.12 25.89
C PHE A 233 21.99 1.38 25.07
N VAL A 234 21.26 2.32 25.65
CA VAL A 234 20.97 3.63 25.09
C VAL A 234 21.25 4.73 26.11
N ILE A 235 21.51 5.94 25.60
CA ILE A 235 21.68 7.14 26.40
C ILE A 235 20.43 8.01 26.26
N LEU A 236 19.84 8.38 27.39
CA LEU A 236 18.68 9.26 27.46
C LEU A 236 19.15 10.64 27.93
N LYS A 237 18.86 11.67 27.15
CA LYS A 237 19.08 13.07 27.54
C LYS A 237 17.74 13.75 27.71
N ILE A 238 17.55 14.44 28.84
CA ILE A 238 16.31 15.20 29.06
C ILE A 238 16.32 16.43 28.14
N LEU A 239 15.21 16.66 27.46
CA LEU A 239 15.01 17.89 26.71
C LEU A 239 14.08 18.78 27.53
N ASN A 240 14.66 19.74 28.26
CA ASN A 240 13.91 20.64 29.12
C ASN A 240 13.05 21.59 28.24
N ASN A 241 11.74 21.33 28.17
CA ASN A 241 10.66 22.07 27.50
C ASN A 241 10.42 21.74 25.99
N SER A 242 9.15 21.71 25.56
CA SER A 242 8.73 21.36 24.18
C SER A 242 9.21 22.36 23.12
N ALA A 243 9.39 23.63 23.51
CA ALA A 243 9.89 24.68 22.64
C ALA A 243 11.38 24.49 22.27
N SER A 244 12.20 23.95 23.18
CA SER A 244 13.61 23.66 22.91
C SER A 244 13.79 22.44 22.01
N ILE A 245 12.93 21.43 22.17
CA ILE A 245 12.86 20.24 21.30
C ILE A 245 12.65 20.64 19.84
N THR A 246 11.67 21.52 19.58
CA THR A 246 11.31 21.91 18.21
C THR A 246 12.45 22.67 17.51
N LEU A 247 13.09 23.61 18.22
CA LEU A 247 14.20 24.40 17.66
C LEU A 247 15.46 23.56 17.40
N GLU A 248 15.77 22.58 18.24
CA GLU A 248 16.98 21.76 18.06
C GLU A 248 16.81 20.62 17.06
N LEU A 249 15.60 20.04 16.94
CA LEU A 249 15.31 19.02 15.94
C LEU A 249 15.34 19.58 14.52
N ILE A 250 14.92 20.84 14.34
CA ILE A 250 14.99 21.55 13.05
C ILE A 250 16.45 21.79 12.62
N ASN A 251 17.38 22.01 13.56
CA ASN A 251 18.77 22.36 13.26
C ASN A 251 19.69 21.17 12.96
N LYS A 252 19.20 19.92 13.05
CA LYS A 252 20.01 18.69 12.89
C LYS A 252 19.68 17.87 11.62
N VAL A 253 18.79 18.36 10.76
CA VAL A 253 18.43 17.74 9.46
C VAL A 253 19.12 18.45 8.32
#